data_AF-A0A4U9V0M9-F1
#
_entry.id   AF-A0A4U9V0M9-F1
#
_cell.length_a   1.000
_cell.length_b   1.000
_cell.length_c   1.000
_cell.angle_alpha   90.00
_cell.angle_beta   90.00
_cell.angle_gamma   90.00
#
_symmetry.space_group_name_H-M   'P 1'
#
loop_
_entity.id
_entity.type
_entity.pdbx_description
1 polymer ?
#
loop_
_entity_poly.entity_id
_entity_poly.type
_entity_poly.pdbx_seq_one_letter_code
_entity_poly.pdbx_strand_id
1 'polypeptide(L)'
;MPRPWSSFRTAFRVFKELARNQIPLDGAQAQTLEYRWKSPEGEMHQYVVMQVRQALLLTFTVTSPNALAESQRDYFQQIIQSFSAE
;
A
#
# COMPACT_ATOMS: atom_id res chain seq x y z
N MET A 1 11.35 17.18 -3.81
CA MET A 1 10.01 16.73 -3.37
C MET A 1 10.18 15.83 -2.15
N PRO A 2 9.46 16.06 -1.04
CA PRO A 2 9.54 15.18 0.12
C PRO A 2 8.99 13.80 -0.27
N ARG A 3 9.69 12.73 0.13
CA ARG A 3 9.24 11.37 -0.14
C ARG A 3 7.98 11.09 0.71
N PRO A 4 6.88 10.59 0.12
CA PRO A 4 5.59 10.39 0.81
C PRO A 4 5.67 9.47 2.05
N TRP A 5 6.75 8.70 2.18
CA TRP A 5 6.92 7.65 3.19
C TRP A 5 7.38 8.14 4.57
N SER A 6 7.87 9.38 4.68
CA SER A 6 8.46 9.86 5.94
C SER A 6 7.47 9.89 7.11
N SER A 7 6.17 10.12 6.84
CA SER A 7 5.14 10.22 7.86
C SER A 7 4.64 8.86 8.40
N PHE A 8 4.83 7.76 7.68
CA PHE A 8 4.29 6.44 8.08
C PHE A 8 5.04 5.80 9.26
N ARG A 9 6.35 6.00 9.35
CA ARG A 9 7.18 5.38 10.40
C ARG A 9 6.85 5.90 11.81
N THR A 10 6.29 7.10 11.90
CA THR A 10 6.07 7.79 13.17
C THR A 10 4.73 7.44 13.81
N ALA A 11 3.77 6.91 13.04
CA ALA A 11 2.40 6.66 13.50
C ALA A 11 2.19 5.25 14.11
N PHE A 12 3.02 4.26 13.75
CA PHE A 12 2.78 2.86 14.12
C PHE A 12 3.80 2.32 15.12
N ARG A 13 3.31 1.78 16.25
CA ARG A 13 4.14 1.00 17.18
C ARG A 13 4.62 -0.29 16.47
N VAL A 14 5.94 -0.51 16.47
CA VAL A 14 6.59 -1.70 15.89
C VAL A 14 6.34 -1.86 14.38
N PHE A 15 6.45 -0.75 13.63
CA PHE A 15 6.47 -0.79 12.17
C PHE A 15 7.63 -1.63 11.64
N LYS A 16 7.34 -2.64 10.80
CA LYS A 16 8.34 -3.37 10.04
C LYS A 16 7.93 -3.43 8.56
N GLU A 17 8.71 -2.76 7.72
CA GLU A 17 8.62 -2.90 6.26
C GLU A 17 9.02 -4.32 5.85
N LEU A 18 8.22 -4.92 4.99
CA LEU A 18 8.41 -6.27 4.46
C LEU A 18 8.89 -6.21 3.01
N ALA A 19 8.24 -5.37 2.19
CA ALA A 19 8.58 -5.21 0.79
C ALA A 19 8.19 -3.82 0.29
N ARG A 20 8.87 -3.36 -0.75
CA ARG A 20 8.54 -2.13 -1.46
C ARG A 20 8.86 -2.30 -2.94
N ASN A 21 7.88 -2.06 -3.81
CA ASN A 21 8.03 -2.24 -5.25
C ASN A 21 7.35 -1.11 -6.03
N GLN A 22 7.37 -1.22 -7.35
CA GLN A 22 6.63 -0.36 -8.28
C GLN A 22 5.79 -1.23 -9.20
N ILE A 23 4.58 -0.78 -9.51
CA ILE A 23 3.67 -1.45 -10.45
C ILE A 23 3.11 -0.43 -11.45
N PRO A 24 2.90 -0.83 -12.71
CA PRO A 24 2.15 -0.02 -13.65
C PRO A 24 0.68 0.06 -13.21
N LEU A 25 0.14 1.27 -13.18
CA LEU A 25 -1.26 1.55 -12.87
C LEU A 25 -1.75 2.71 -13.73
N ASP A 26 -2.72 2.46 -14.61
CA ASP A 26 -3.36 3.48 -15.44
C ASP A 26 -2.34 4.37 -16.19
N GLY A 27 -1.43 3.72 -16.93
CA GLY A 27 -0.41 4.40 -17.73
C GLY A 27 0.73 5.08 -16.95
N ALA A 28 0.72 5.07 -15.62
CA ALA A 28 1.80 5.64 -14.79
C ALA A 28 2.28 4.65 -13.72
N GLN A 29 3.40 4.98 -13.06
CA GLN A 29 3.96 4.13 -12.00
C GLN A 29 3.30 4.41 -10.65
N ALA A 30 2.80 3.36 -10.01
CA ALA A 30 2.39 3.37 -8.61
C ALA A 30 3.46 2.68 -7.75
N GLN A 31 3.66 3.17 -6.53
CA GLN A 31 4.49 2.51 -5.53
C GLN A 31 3.66 1.53 -4.73
N THR A 32 4.26 0.43 -4.32
CA THR A 32 3.65 -0.51 -3.38
C THR A 32 4.51 -0.62 -2.14
N LEU A 33 3.88 -0.70 -0.97
CA LEU A 33 4.53 -0.93 0.31
C LEU A 33 3.77 -2.00 1.07
N GLU A 34 4.50 -3.04 1.48
CA GLU A 34 4.01 -4.05 2.39
C GLU A 34 4.72 -3.89 3.72
N TYR A 35 3.95 -3.84 4.80
CA TYR A 35 4.48 -3.74 6.15
C TYR A 35 3.57 -4.43 7.15
N ARG A 36 4.13 -4.70 8.32
CA ARG A 36 3.37 -5.13 9.49
C ARG A 36 3.51 -4.15 10.63
N TRP A 37 2.48 -4.08 11.45
CA TRP A 37 2.44 -3.29 12.66
C TRP A 37 1.59 -3.99 13.73
N LYS A 38 1.70 -3.55 14.99
CA LYS A 38 0.89 -4.10 16.09
C LYS A 38 -0.27 -3.17 16.43
N SER A 39 -1.48 -3.69 16.29
CA SER A 39 -2.72 -3.10 16.82
C SER A 39 -3.00 -3.67 18.23
N PRO A 40 -3.90 -3.06 19.02
CA PRO A 40 -4.41 -3.67 20.24
C PRO A 40 -5.01 -5.06 20.03
N GLU A 41 -5.59 -5.32 18.86
CA GLU A 41 -6.27 -6.57 18.51
C GLU A 41 -5.33 -7.66 17.98
N GLY A 42 -4.08 -7.31 17.63
CA GLY A 42 -3.10 -8.27 17.12
C GLY A 42 -2.12 -7.70 16.09
N GLU A 43 -1.31 -8.58 15.49
CA GLU A 43 -0.47 -8.19 14.34
C GLU A 43 -1.35 -7.89 13.12
N MET A 44 -1.03 -6.80 12.44
CA MET A 44 -1.70 -6.37 11.22
C MET A 44 -0.70 -6.37 10.08
N HIS A 45 -1.05 -7.03 9.00
CA HIS A 45 -0.37 -6.97 7.71
C HIS A 45 -1.11 -6.00 6.82
N GLN A 46 -0.35 -5.07 6.23
CA GLN A 46 -0.92 -4.03 5.39
C GLN A 46 -0.16 -3.95 4.09
N TYR A 47 -0.91 -3.95 2.99
CA TYR A 47 -0.40 -3.71 1.65
C TYR A 47 -1.03 -2.44 1.10
N VAL A 48 -0.17 -1.51 0.70
CA VAL A 48 -0.55 -0.16 0.29
C VAL A 48 -0.07 0.08 -1.13
N VAL A 49 -0.95 0.58 -1.97
CA VAL A 49 -0.63 1.07 -3.32
C VAL A 49 -0.82 2.57 -3.36
N MET A 50 0.20 3.31 -3.79
CA MET A 50 0.20 4.77 -3.82
C MET A 50 0.56 5.28 -5.22
N GLN A 51 -0.24 6.20 -5.73
CA GLN A 51 0.02 6.88 -6.99
C GLN A 51 -0.20 8.38 -6.83
N VAL A 52 0.76 9.18 -7.26
CA VAL A 52 0.57 10.64 -7.39
C VAL A 52 0.00 10.90 -8.76
N ARG A 53 -1.21 11.49 -8.82
CA ARG A 53 -1.88 11.92 -10.05
C ARG A 53 -1.96 13.43 -10.04
N GLN A 54 -1.15 14.09 -10.87
CA GLN A 54 -0.99 15.55 -10.85
C GLN A 54 -0.63 16.04 -9.43
N ALA A 55 -1.56 16.72 -8.75
CA ALA A 55 -1.39 17.22 -7.37
C ALA A 55 -2.12 16.36 -6.31
N LEU A 56 -2.78 15.27 -6.72
CA LEU A 56 -3.56 14.39 -5.84
C LEU A 56 -2.80 13.11 -5.51
N LEU A 57 -2.92 12.64 -4.28
CA LEU A 57 -2.38 11.37 -3.83
C LEU A 57 -3.51 10.34 -3.75
N LEU A 58 -3.47 9.34 -4.62
CA LEU A 58 -4.34 8.18 -4.58
C LEU A 58 -3.67 7.09 -3.75
N THR A 59 -4.37 6.56 -2.74
CA THR A 59 -3.86 5.49 -1.87
C THR A 59 -4.92 4.41 -1.70
N PHE A 60 -4.58 3.18 -2.06
CA PHE A 60 -5.36 1.99 -1.76
C PHE A 60 -4.68 1.22 -0.66
N THR A 61 -5.46 0.73 0.30
CA THR A 61 -4.95 -0.02 1.44
C THR A 61 -5.81 -1.25 1.65
N VAL A 62 -5.15 -2.40 1.77
CA VAL A 62 -5.77 -3.62 2.30
C VAL A 62 -5.04 -3.99 3.59
N THR A 63 -5.81 -4.33 4.61
CA THR A 63 -5.31 -4.74 5.92
C THR A 63 -5.87 -6.11 6.26
N SER A 64 -5.03 -6.99 6.78
CA SER A 64 -5.36 -8.36 7.12
C SER A 64 -4.56 -8.80 8.35
N PRO A 65 -5.11 -9.66 9.22
CA PRO A 65 -4.34 -10.26 10.32
C PRO A 65 -3.22 -11.20 9.81
N ASN A 66 -3.31 -11.66 8.55
CA ASN A 66 -2.33 -12.54 7.92
C ASN A 66 -1.66 -11.84 6.73
N ALA A 67 -0.41 -12.21 6.43
CA ALA A 67 0.26 -11.81 5.20
C ALA A 67 -0.56 -12.20 3.97
N LEU A 68 -0.56 -11.33 2.95
CA LEU A 68 -1.28 -11.61 1.72
C LEU A 68 -0.49 -12.59 0.86
N ALA A 69 -1.17 -13.67 0.45
CA ALA A 69 -0.66 -14.54 -0.59
C ALA A 69 -0.44 -13.73 -1.88
N GLU A 70 0.44 -14.22 -2.75
CA GLU A 70 0.72 -13.57 -4.03
C GLU A 70 -0.55 -13.41 -4.87
N SER A 71 -1.37 -14.47 -4.97
CA SER A 71 -2.66 -14.42 -5.66
C SER A 71 -3.64 -13.38 -5.10
N GLN A 72 -3.60 -13.12 -3.78
CA GLN A 72 -4.42 -12.08 -3.16
C GLN A 72 -3.89 -10.68 -3.48
N ARG A 73 -2.57 -10.52 -3.54
CA ARG A 73 -1.93 -9.27 -3.99
C ARG A 73 -2.26 -8.99 -5.45
N ASP A 74 -2.20 -9.99 -6.31
CA ASP A 74 -2.53 -9.86 -7.73
C ASP A 74 -4.01 -9.50 -7.92
N TYR A 75 -4.91 -10.16 -7.18
CA TYR A 75 -6.34 -9.84 -7.23
C TYR A 75 -6.62 -8.42 -6.74
N PHE A 76 -5.96 -7.98 -5.68
CA PHE A 76 -6.07 -6.60 -5.20
C PHE A 76 -5.55 -5.59 -6.24
N GLN A 77 -4.45 -5.90 -6.92
CA GLN A 77 -3.95 -5.07 -8.01
C GLN A 77 -4.94 -4.99 -9.18
N GLN A 78 -5.62 -6.10 -9.53
CA GLN A 78 -6.68 -6.09 -10.55
C GLN A 78 -7.86 -5.18 -10.17
N ILE A 79 -8.29 -5.22 -8.89
CA ILE A 79 -9.33 -4.30 -8.38
C ILE A 79 -8.86 -2.84 -8.49
N ILE A 80 -7.61 -2.56 -8.14
CA ILE A 80 -7.06 -1.21 -8.24
C ILE A 80 -6.96 -0.76 -9.71
N GLN A 81 -6.61 -1.66 -10.62
CA GLN A 81 -6.54 -1.37 -12.06
C GLN A 81 -7.91 -1.11 -12.69
N SER A 82 -8.99 -1.65 -12.13
CA SER A 82 -10.35 -1.34 -12.59
C SER A 82 -10.90 -0.03 -12.03
N PHE A 83 -10.18 0.63 -11.11
CA PHE A 83 -10.59 1.92 -10.57
C PHE A 83 -10.35 3.03 -11.60
N SER A 84 -11.44 3.70 -11.99
CA SER A 84 -11.41 4.94 -12.77
C SER A 84 -11.91 6.09 -11.89
N ALA A 85 -11.14 7.16 -11.81
CA ALA A 85 -11.60 8.43 -11.26
C ALA A 85 -11.96 9.33 -12.44
N GLU A 86 -13.25 9.41 -12.78
CA GLU A 86 -13.80 10.42 -13.68
C GLU A 86 -13.73 11.82 -13.06
#